data_AF-A0A4S9VF15-F1
#
_entry.id   AF-A0A4S9VF15-F1
#
_cell.length_a   1.000
_cell.length_b   1.000
_cell.length_c   1.000
_cell.angle_alpha   90.00
_cell.angle_beta   90.00
_cell.angle_gamma   90.00
#
_symmetry.space_group_name_H-M   'P 1'
#
loop_
_entity.id
_entity.type
_entity.pdbx_description
1 polymer ?
#
loop_
_entity_poly.entity_id
_entity_poly.type
_entity_poly.pdbx_seq_one_letter_code
_entity_poly.pdbx_strand_id
1 'polypeptide(L)'
;MSSEKDTIDSAGIPSDQDIHQNTNRTTEDFKQLKTIASLREDSSSLDEMNIKGDVQDIKIAEIGDDTALDVENDVELVLDKARGLTIEECRKLIKDLLEEHTYDYNFAATQKDKLRKLLDGPAEGQSAEEWEILLKKETALNIFYSPYPEVRAITRPDDDVNMPCETIRAHLLGYLWACIGQFINSLFNSRYPSITLQSSVAQILLYPCGMFLAWSLPDWGVTIFGKRHTLNPGPWTYKEQMFSTIIVNVGLTSAYCFWNIQTQQVYYGDKWLTPEYEILLLLSTQLMGLGFAGMLRRFVVYPIQALWPNILPTVALNRALLVKETHESINGWRMSRYKFFFIFFIGMTVYFWLPGFLFPALSYFAWMTWIKPDNFNLATVTGSSFGLGFNPLSSLDWNVFATYAFPLTWPFFAQVQQYIGMVFGGLIILAAYYSNFKWTAYLPINSSGIFDNTGDSYNITKVM
;
A
#
# COMPACT_ATOMS: atom_id res chain seq x y z
N MET A 1 63.21 -13.10 -19.43
CA MET A 1 63.24 -12.73 -18.00
C MET A 1 62.17 -11.66 -17.83
N SER A 2 60.94 -12.01 -17.48
CA SER A 2 60.39 -12.14 -16.10
C SER A 2 59.29 -11.07 -15.98
N SER A 3 58.02 -11.48 -16.03
CA SER A 3 56.98 -11.29 -14.98
C SER A 3 56.44 -9.85 -14.94
N GLU A 4 55.14 -9.56 -14.97
CA GLU A 4 54.02 -10.16 -14.24
C GLU A 4 52.71 -9.75 -14.95
N LYS A 5 51.80 -10.71 -15.12
CA LYS A 5 50.39 -10.47 -15.51
C LYS A 5 49.57 -10.74 -14.25
N ASP A 6 49.03 -9.69 -13.64
CA ASP A 6 48.01 -9.85 -12.61
C ASP A 6 46.64 -10.01 -13.27
N THR A 7 46.11 -11.23 -13.14
CA THR A 7 44.73 -11.64 -13.39
C THR A 7 43.84 -11.08 -12.29
N ILE A 8 42.92 -10.18 -12.63
CA ILE A 8 41.76 -9.87 -11.80
C ILE A 8 40.78 -11.03 -11.95
N ASP A 9 40.64 -11.82 -10.90
CA ASP A 9 39.66 -12.90 -10.79
C ASP A 9 38.24 -12.33 -10.96
N SER A 10 37.52 -12.89 -11.94
CA SER A 10 36.09 -12.71 -12.11
C SER A 10 35.35 -13.45 -11.00
N ALA A 11 35.08 -12.78 -9.88
CA ALA A 11 34.06 -13.23 -8.95
C ALA A 11 32.70 -13.11 -9.66
N GLY A 12 32.12 -14.26 -10.01
CA GLY A 12 30.91 -14.38 -10.82
C GLY A 12 29.73 -13.65 -10.20
N ILE A 13 29.19 -12.69 -10.95
CA ILE A 13 27.82 -12.21 -10.77
C ILE A 13 26.91 -13.37 -11.18
N PRO A 14 26.05 -13.91 -10.30
CA PRO A 14 25.11 -14.96 -10.67
C PRO A 14 24.23 -14.49 -11.83
N SER A 15 23.99 -15.35 -12.82
CA SER A 15 23.13 -14.96 -13.93
C SER A 15 21.69 -14.78 -13.43
N ASP A 16 20.89 -13.93 -14.08
CA ASP A 16 19.49 -13.72 -13.69
C ASP A 16 18.69 -15.03 -13.64
N GLN A 17 19.06 -16.04 -14.45
CA GLN A 17 18.46 -17.36 -14.41
C GLN A 17 18.80 -18.14 -13.13
N ASP A 18 20.01 -18.00 -12.60
CA ASP A 18 20.45 -18.64 -11.36
C ASP A 18 19.75 -18.03 -10.14
N ILE A 19 19.62 -16.70 -10.13
CA ILE A 19 18.85 -15.98 -9.11
C ILE A 19 17.38 -16.43 -9.18
N HIS A 20 16.80 -16.49 -10.38
CA HIS A 20 15.41 -16.91 -10.59
C HIS A 20 15.10 -18.37 -10.22
N GLN A 21 16.04 -19.29 -10.42
CA GLN A 21 15.87 -20.69 -10.00
C GLN A 21 16.05 -20.84 -8.49
N ASN A 22 17.00 -20.14 -7.88
CA ASN A 22 17.18 -20.15 -6.44
C ASN A 22 15.99 -19.56 -5.69
N THR A 23 15.48 -18.37 -6.06
CA THR A 23 14.35 -17.74 -5.36
C THR A 23 13.06 -18.57 -5.44
N ASN A 24 12.78 -19.20 -6.59
CA ASN A 24 11.60 -20.06 -6.72
C ASN A 24 11.74 -21.36 -5.91
N ARG A 25 12.95 -21.95 -5.90
CA ARG A 25 13.24 -23.18 -5.16
C ARG A 25 13.21 -22.94 -3.65
N THR A 26 13.79 -21.82 -3.18
CA THR A 26 13.72 -21.44 -1.75
C THR A 26 12.30 -21.12 -1.32
N THR A 27 11.49 -20.44 -2.14
CA THR A 27 10.08 -20.15 -1.81
C THR A 27 9.24 -21.43 -1.68
N GLU A 28 9.46 -22.43 -2.54
CA GLU A 28 8.82 -23.75 -2.39
C GLU A 28 9.36 -24.53 -1.19
N ASP A 29 10.68 -24.49 -0.94
CA ASP A 29 11.30 -25.11 0.23
C ASP A 29 10.77 -24.49 1.54
N PHE A 30 10.57 -23.17 1.59
CA PHE A 30 9.93 -22.47 2.71
C PHE A 30 8.48 -22.89 2.89
N LYS A 31 7.71 -23.05 1.81
CA LYS A 31 6.33 -23.57 1.89
C LYS A 31 6.31 -25.01 2.39
N GLN A 32 7.23 -25.85 1.94
CA GLN A 32 7.35 -27.23 2.39
C GLN A 32 7.76 -27.30 3.87
N LEU A 33 8.75 -26.51 4.30
CA LEU A 33 9.17 -26.42 5.71
C LEU A 33 8.06 -25.87 6.61
N LYS A 34 7.31 -24.85 6.14
CA LYS A 34 6.11 -24.36 6.83
C LYS A 34 5.05 -25.45 6.97
N THR A 35 4.84 -26.25 5.93
CA THR A 35 3.88 -27.36 5.92
C THR A 35 4.32 -28.49 6.85
N ILE A 36 5.60 -28.86 6.84
CA ILE A 36 6.18 -29.89 7.71
C ILE A 36 6.12 -29.47 9.18
N ALA A 37 6.42 -28.20 9.47
CA ALA A 37 6.31 -27.64 10.83
C ALA A 37 4.85 -27.67 11.32
N SER A 38 3.88 -27.26 10.49
CA SER A 38 2.46 -27.30 10.85
C SER A 38 1.91 -28.72 11.04
N LEU A 39 2.44 -29.72 10.31
CA LEU A 39 2.01 -31.12 10.46
C LEU A 39 2.52 -31.78 11.75
N ARG A 40 3.55 -31.23 12.40
CA ARG A 40 4.04 -31.72 13.70
C ARG A 40 3.19 -31.22 14.88
N GLU A 41 2.50 -30.09 14.74
CA GLU A 41 1.65 -29.48 15.79
C GLU A 41 0.48 -30.40 16.20
N ASP A 42 -0.09 -31.18 15.27
CA ASP A 42 -1.20 -32.11 15.56
C ASP A 42 -0.83 -33.26 16.51
N SER A 43 0.45 -33.38 16.92
CA SER A 43 0.97 -34.50 17.71
C SER A 43 1.45 -34.17 19.13
N SER A 44 1.49 -32.91 19.55
CA SER A 44 2.02 -32.51 20.87
C SER A 44 0.99 -31.77 21.73
N SER A 45 0.17 -32.53 22.46
CA SER A 45 -0.81 -31.99 23.41
C SER A 45 -0.41 -32.30 24.86
N LEU A 46 0.66 -31.70 25.40
CA LEU A 46 0.96 -31.73 26.85
C LEU A 46 1.72 -30.47 27.30
N ASP A 47 1.32 -29.94 28.46
CA ASP A 47 1.98 -28.94 29.34
C ASP A 47 1.47 -27.47 29.34
N GLU A 48 0.26 -27.27 29.85
CA GLU A 48 -0.39 -25.95 30.03
C GLU A 48 0.13 -25.09 31.21
N MET A 49 0.96 -25.61 32.13
CA MET A 49 1.29 -24.90 33.39
C MET A 49 2.59 -24.07 33.37
N ASN A 50 3.54 -24.34 32.46
CA ASN A 50 4.74 -23.50 32.27
C ASN A 50 4.49 -22.30 31.34
N ILE A 51 3.34 -22.27 30.66
CA ILE A 51 2.99 -21.32 29.59
C ILE A 51 2.88 -19.88 30.12
N LYS A 52 2.42 -19.67 31.35
CA LYS A 52 2.16 -18.32 31.88
C LYS A 52 3.42 -17.59 32.37
N GLY A 53 4.45 -18.31 32.80
CA GLY A 53 5.67 -17.71 33.34
C GLY A 53 6.54 -17.10 32.24
N ASP A 54 6.88 -17.91 31.23
CA ASP A 54 7.75 -17.50 30.12
C ASP A 54 7.09 -16.42 29.25
N VAL A 55 5.77 -16.46 29.07
CA VAL A 55 5.00 -15.42 28.37
C VAL A 55 5.04 -14.08 29.12
N GLN A 56 5.12 -14.10 30.46
CA GLN A 56 5.19 -12.89 31.28
C GLN A 56 6.59 -12.23 31.20
N ASP A 57 7.65 -13.03 31.19
CA ASP A 57 9.03 -12.52 31.12
C ASP A 57 9.38 -12.05 29.70
N ILE A 58 8.82 -12.69 28.67
CA ILE A 58 8.90 -12.24 27.27
C ILE A 58 8.12 -10.93 27.03
N LYS A 59 7.01 -10.70 27.75
CA LYS A 59 6.22 -9.45 27.71
C LYS A 59 7.01 -8.23 28.20
N ILE A 60 7.98 -8.41 29.09
CA ILE A 60 8.68 -7.29 29.77
C ILE A 60 9.95 -6.85 29.01
N ALA A 61 10.58 -7.74 28.23
CA ALA A 61 11.93 -7.50 27.75
C ALA A 61 12.07 -6.75 26.40
N GLU A 62 11.08 -6.78 25.50
CA GLU A 62 11.30 -6.25 24.12
C GLU A 62 10.11 -5.52 23.47
N ILE A 63 8.91 -5.57 24.03
CA ILE A 63 7.79 -4.77 23.54
C ILE A 63 7.87 -3.44 24.29
N GLY A 64 8.64 -2.50 23.75
CA GLY A 64 8.35 -1.09 24.01
C GLY A 64 6.87 -0.87 23.68
N ASP A 65 6.14 -0.34 24.66
CA ASP A 65 4.78 0.21 24.63
C ASP A 65 3.86 -0.17 23.44
N ASP A 66 2.62 -0.56 23.77
CA ASP A 66 1.39 -0.25 23.02
C ASP A 66 0.63 -1.26 22.14
N THR A 67 0.88 -2.57 22.15
CA THR A 67 -0.06 -3.48 21.45
C THR A 67 -0.20 -4.82 22.16
N ALA A 68 -1.18 -4.97 23.05
CA ALA A 68 -1.36 -6.23 23.77
C ALA A 68 -2.82 -6.48 24.18
N LEU A 69 -3.54 -7.22 23.34
CA LEU A 69 -4.46 -8.31 23.71
C LEU A 69 -4.74 -9.22 22.49
N ASP A 70 -4.86 -8.69 21.25
CA ASP A 70 -4.89 -9.54 20.04
C ASP A 70 -3.50 -10.14 19.71
N VAL A 71 -2.43 -9.49 20.19
CA VAL A 71 -1.05 -9.99 20.14
C VAL A 71 -0.84 -11.21 21.03
N GLU A 72 -1.64 -11.43 22.08
CA GLU A 72 -1.42 -12.54 23.02
C GLU A 72 -1.71 -13.90 22.36
N ASN A 73 -2.83 -14.04 21.64
CA ASN A 73 -3.16 -15.24 20.87
C ASN A 73 -2.22 -15.42 19.65
N ASP A 74 -1.89 -14.32 18.96
CA ASP A 74 -0.96 -14.35 17.83
C ASP A 74 0.45 -14.75 18.29
N VAL A 75 0.87 -14.31 19.48
CA VAL A 75 2.16 -14.66 20.10
C VAL A 75 2.15 -16.10 20.59
N GLU A 76 1.08 -16.60 21.20
CA GLU A 76 0.95 -18.02 21.56
C GLU A 76 1.10 -18.91 20.33
N LEU A 77 0.45 -18.57 19.22
CA LEU A 77 0.55 -19.32 17.96
C LEU A 77 1.96 -19.28 17.37
N VAL A 78 2.65 -18.15 17.46
CA VAL A 78 4.05 -18.03 17.04
C VAL A 78 4.98 -18.80 17.98
N LEU A 79 4.69 -18.83 19.28
CA LEU A 79 5.46 -19.57 20.29
C LEU A 79 5.28 -21.09 20.15
N ASP A 80 4.09 -21.57 19.82
CA ASP A 80 3.86 -22.98 19.53
C ASP A 80 4.64 -23.43 18.30
N LYS A 81 4.67 -22.61 17.25
CA LYS A 81 5.54 -22.84 16.09
C LYS A 81 7.03 -22.78 16.45
N ALA A 82 7.42 -21.90 17.37
CA ALA A 82 8.79 -21.81 17.86
C ALA A 82 9.23 -23.09 18.60
N ARG A 83 8.32 -23.76 19.31
CA ARG A 83 8.58 -25.03 20.01
C ARG A 83 8.84 -26.20 19.06
N GLY A 84 8.20 -26.22 17.90
CA GLY A 84 8.39 -27.25 16.87
C GLY A 84 9.70 -27.18 16.10
N LEU A 85 10.45 -26.07 16.22
CA LEU A 85 11.69 -25.84 15.47
C LEU A 85 12.93 -26.37 16.19
N THR A 86 13.82 -27.01 15.42
CA THR A 86 15.18 -27.34 15.88
C THR A 86 16.15 -26.17 15.68
N ILE A 87 17.27 -26.17 16.42
CA ILE A 87 18.29 -25.12 16.31
C ILE A 87 18.89 -25.06 14.89
N GLU A 88 19.13 -26.22 14.27
CA GLU A 88 19.68 -26.30 12.92
C GLU A 88 18.73 -25.72 11.87
N GLU A 89 17.43 -26.02 11.99
CA GLU A 89 16.39 -25.43 11.15
C GLU A 89 16.32 -23.92 11.35
N CYS A 90 16.37 -23.44 12.60
CA CYS A 90 16.36 -21.99 12.89
C CYS A 90 17.54 -21.27 12.22
N ARG A 91 18.75 -21.82 12.35
CA ARG A 91 19.95 -21.25 11.73
C ARG A 91 19.83 -21.22 10.21
N LYS A 92 19.30 -22.28 9.59
CA LYS A 92 19.07 -22.32 8.15
C LYS A 92 18.05 -21.25 7.73
N LEU A 93 16.90 -21.20 8.38
CA LEU A 93 15.82 -20.25 8.06
C LEU A 93 16.25 -18.79 8.22
N ILE A 94 16.97 -18.44 9.29
CA ILE A 94 17.48 -17.08 9.48
C ILE A 94 18.54 -16.74 8.43
N LYS A 95 19.42 -17.69 8.08
CA LYS A 95 20.44 -17.47 7.05
C LYS A 95 19.79 -17.19 5.70
N ASP A 96 18.81 -18.02 5.31
CA ASP A 96 18.06 -17.86 4.07
C ASP A 96 17.30 -16.52 4.06
N LEU A 97 16.68 -16.14 5.18
CA LEU A 97 16.01 -14.84 5.34
C LEU A 97 17.01 -13.67 5.17
N LEU A 98 18.18 -13.73 5.81
CA LEU A 98 19.18 -12.66 5.69
C LEU A 98 19.74 -12.53 4.28
N GLU A 99 19.91 -13.65 3.58
CA GLU A 99 20.36 -13.67 2.18
C GLU A 99 19.31 -13.02 1.27
N GLU A 100 18.04 -13.43 1.39
CA GLU A 100 16.94 -12.83 0.63
C GLU A 100 16.84 -11.32 0.90
N HIS A 101 16.85 -10.90 2.16
CA HIS A 101 16.69 -9.50 2.55
C HIS A 101 17.99 -8.67 2.53
N THR A 102 19.04 -9.11 1.81
CA THR A 102 20.32 -8.39 1.74
C THR A 102 20.13 -6.94 1.26
N TYR A 103 19.40 -6.76 0.15
CA TYR A 103 19.15 -5.46 -0.49
C TYR A 103 17.81 -4.83 -0.12
N ASP A 104 17.12 -5.38 0.87
CA ASP A 104 15.82 -4.86 1.30
C ASP A 104 16.00 -3.66 2.23
N TYR A 105 15.53 -2.48 1.78
CA TYR A 105 15.53 -1.23 2.55
C TYR A 105 14.41 -1.16 3.58
N ASN A 106 13.34 -1.94 3.42
CA ASN A 106 12.24 -1.99 4.37
C ASN A 106 12.56 -2.87 5.58
N PHE A 107 13.58 -3.74 5.48
CA PHE A 107 14.03 -4.57 6.59
C PHE A 107 15.09 -3.83 7.42
N ALA A 108 14.74 -3.50 8.66
CA ALA A 108 15.55 -2.64 9.54
C ALA A 108 16.97 -3.20 9.75
N ALA A 109 17.99 -2.34 9.59
CA ALA A 109 19.39 -2.73 9.77
C ALA A 109 19.67 -3.30 11.17
N THR A 110 19.04 -2.71 12.20
CA THR A 110 19.13 -3.18 13.60
C THR A 110 18.61 -4.61 13.76
N GLN A 111 17.54 -4.97 13.05
CA GLN A 111 16.96 -6.32 13.05
C GLN A 111 17.85 -7.30 12.30
N LYS A 112 18.42 -6.91 11.14
CA LYS A 112 19.43 -7.71 10.43
C LYS A 112 20.64 -8.00 11.32
N ASP A 113 21.14 -7.00 12.04
CA ASP A 113 22.28 -7.14 12.94
C ASP A 113 21.95 -8.02 14.15
N LYS A 114 20.72 -7.92 14.70
CA LYS A 114 20.23 -8.82 15.75
C LYS A 114 20.24 -10.27 15.29
N LEU A 115 19.70 -10.54 14.10
CA LEU A 115 19.64 -11.90 13.53
C LEU A 115 21.04 -12.46 13.21
N ARG A 116 21.98 -11.63 12.75
CA ARG A 116 23.38 -12.02 12.54
C ARG A 116 24.04 -12.42 13.85
N LYS A 117 23.89 -11.62 14.91
CA LYS A 117 24.42 -11.96 16.24
C LYS A 117 23.85 -13.28 16.78
N LEU A 118 22.56 -13.54 16.54
CA LEU A 118 21.93 -14.79 16.94
C LEU A 118 22.48 -16.01 16.17
N LEU A 119 22.92 -15.83 14.92
CA LEU A 119 23.61 -16.88 14.14
C LEU A 119 25.02 -17.17 14.66
N ASP A 120 25.75 -16.15 15.12
CA ASP A 120 27.13 -16.27 15.62
C ASP A 120 27.21 -17.05 16.95
N GLY A 121 26.10 -17.10 17.70
CA GLY A 121 25.97 -17.89 18.93
C GLY A 121 25.53 -17.07 20.14
N PRO A 122 25.59 -17.65 21.36
CA PRO A 122 25.22 -16.94 22.59
C PRO A 122 26.18 -15.77 22.86
N ALA A 123 25.63 -14.63 23.29
CA ALA A 123 26.43 -13.46 23.64
C ALA A 123 27.25 -13.69 24.92
N GLU A 124 28.34 -12.93 25.12
CA GLU A 124 29.15 -13.03 26.34
C GLU A 124 28.30 -12.76 27.60
N GLY A 125 28.13 -13.79 28.43
CA GLY A 125 27.33 -13.73 29.66
C GLY A 125 25.88 -14.20 29.53
N GLN A 126 25.45 -14.63 28.34
CA GLN A 126 24.11 -15.17 28.10
C GLN A 126 24.07 -16.69 28.31
N SER A 127 22.99 -17.20 28.92
CA SER A 127 22.76 -18.65 29.03
C SER A 127 22.53 -19.27 27.65
N ALA A 128 23.00 -20.50 27.43
CA ALA A 128 22.74 -21.24 26.20
C ALA A 128 21.22 -21.47 25.96
N GLU A 129 20.45 -21.64 27.05
CA GLU A 129 19.00 -21.81 27.00
C GLU A 129 18.28 -20.51 26.62
N GLU A 130 18.72 -19.37 27.17
CA GLU A 130 18.18 -18.05 26.81
C GLU A 130 18.43 -17.72 25.34
N TRP A 131 19.64 -18.03 24.84
CA TRP A 131 19.97 -17.87 23.43
C TRP A 131 19.10 -18.76 22.54
N GLU A 132 18.88 -20.03 22.91
CA GLU A 132 18.02 -20.94 22.14
C GLU A 132 16.58 -20.44 22.06
N ILE A 133 16.02 -19.98 23.19
CA ILE A 133 14.66 -19.42 23.23
C ILE A 133 14.56 -18.19 22.33
N LEU A 134 15.54 -17.27 22.41
CA LEU A 134 15.56 -16.06 21.59
C LEU A 134 15.72 -16.38 20.10
N LEU A 135 16.57 -17.34 19.74
CA LEU A 135 16.75 -17.80 18.37
C LEU A 135 15.45 -18.36 17.79
N LYS A 136 14.78 -19.25 18.54
CA LYS A 136 13.51 -19.85 18.11
C LYS A 136 12.39 -18.81 18.03
N LYS A 137 12.29 -17.91 19.02
CA LYS A 137 11.32 -16.81 19.04
C LYS A 137 11.47 -15.90 17.82
N GLU A 138 12.69 -15.41 17.57
CA GLU A 138 12.97 -14.53 16.44
C GLU A 138 12.76 -15.24 15.10
N THR A 139 13.17 -16.51 14.98
CA THR A 139 12.90 -17.30 13.78
C THR A 139 11.40 -17.41 13.53
N ALA A 140 10.65 -17.80 14.55
CA ALA A 140 9.22 -18.03 14.40
C ALA A 140 8.47 -16.74 14.03
N LEU A 141 8.85 -15.61 14.66
CA LEU A 141 8.26 -14.31 14.37
C LEU A 141 8.50 -13.86 12.92
N ASN A 142 9.73 -13.99 12.43
CA ASN A 142 10.10 -13.51 11.10
C ASN A 142 9.62 -14.45 9.97
N ILE A 143 9.53 -15.76 10.23
CA ILE A 143 9.15 -16.75 9.21
C ILE A 143 7.64 -17.01 9.17
N PHE A 144 6.99 -17.22 10.32
CA PHE A 144 5.60 -17.66 10.37
C PHE A 144 4.58 -16.52 10.44
N TYR A 145 5.00 -15.30 10.77
CA TYR A 145 4.14 -14.14 10.76
C TYR A 145 4.48 -13.21 9.58
N SER A 146 5.37 -12.25 9.81
CA SER A 146 5.94 -11.39 8.78
C SER A 146 7.19 -10.76 9.38
N PRO A 147 8.29 -10.58 8.64
CA PRO A 147 9.45 -9.85 9.14
C PRO A 147 9.14 -8.37 9.41
N TYR A 148 8.13 -7.81 8.73
CA TYR A 148 7.75 -6.39 8.80
C TYR A 148 6.74 -6.10 9.90
N PRO A 149 7.07 -5.24 10.88
CA PRO A 149 6.15 -4.84 11.94
C PRO A 149 4.82 -4.25 11.43
N GLU A 150 4.86 -3.47 10.36
CA GLU A 150 3.70 -2.79 9.78
C GLU A 150 2.67 -3.77 9.22
N VAL A 151 3.16 -4.89 8.68
CA VAL A 151 2.30 -5.98 8.17
C VAL A 151 1.71 -6.77 9.34
N ARG A 152 2.52 -7.06 10.38
CA ARG A 152 2.06 -7.75 11.59
C ARG A 152 0.98 -6.96 12.34
N ALA A 153 1.07 -5.63 12.34
CA ALA A 153 0.08 -4.78 13.02
C ALA A 153 -1.35 -4.91 12.43
N ILE A 154 -1.48 -5.36 11.18
CA ILE A 154 -2.76 -5.33 10.45
C ILE A 154 -3.22 -6.70 9.97
N THR A 155 -2.32 -7.68 9.87
CA THR A 155 -2.65 -9.06 9.47
C THR A 155 -2.64 -9.99 10.68
N ARG A 156 -2.96 -11.27 10.47
CA ARG A 156 -2.75 -12.35 11.43
C ARG A 156 -1.91 -13.45 10.78
N PRO A 157 -1.18 -14.26 11.57
CA PRO A 157 -0.36 -15.35 11.04
C PRO A 157 -1.17 -16.58 10.63
N ASP A 158 -2.45 -16.66 11.00
CA ASP A 158 -3.36 -17.78 10.71
C ASP A 158 -4.34 -17.47 9.56
N ASP A 159 -4.77 -18.52 8.86
CA ASP A 159 -5.83 -18.42 7.86
C ASP A 159 -6.80 -19.61 7.97
N ASP A 160 -8.10 -19.32 8.06
CA ASP A 160 -9.15 -20.33 7.98
C ASP A 160 -9.50 -20.63 6.52
N VAL A 161 -8.99 -21.75 6.00
CA VAL A 161 -9.19 -22.20 4.62
C VAL A 161 -10.66 -22.48 4.29
N ASN A 162 -11.50 -22.77 5.29
CA ASN A 162 -12.91 -23.12 5.09
C ASN A 162 -13.82 -21.90 5.03
N MET A 163 -13.34 -20.71 5.42
CA MET A 163 -14.13 -19.49 5.40
C MET A 163 -14.52 -19.10 3.95
N PRO A 164 -15.82 -18.88 3.67
CA PRO A 164 -16.28 -18.41 2.36
C PRO A 164 -15.56 -17.13 1.94
N CYS A 165 -15.06 -17.10 0.69
CA CYS A 165 -14.34 -15.97 0.10
C CYS A 165 -15.04 -15.52 -1.19
N GLU A 166 -15.07 -16.41 -2.19
CA GLU A 166 -15.73 -16.16 -3.46
C GLU A 166 -17.19 -16.62 -3.40
N THR A 167 -18.12 -15.67 -3.30
CA THR A 167 -19.55 -15.93 -3.22
C THR A 167 -20.32 -15.06 -4.21
N ILE A 168 -21.54 -15.48 -4.59
CA ILE A 168 -22.36 -14.74 -5.57
C ILE A 168 -22.67 -13.33 -5.06
N ARG A 169 -22.99 -13.19 -3.78
CA ARG A 169 -23.26 -11.88 -3.16
C ARG A 169 -22.03 -10.97 -3.13
N ALA A 170 -20.82 -11.52 -2.94
CA ALA A 170 -19.58 -10.75 -2.98
C ALA A 170 -19.28 -10.24 -4.41
N HIS A 171 -19.49 -11.09 -5.42
CA HIS A 171 -19.42 -10.66 -6.84
C HIS A 171 -20.44 -9.56 -7.15
N LEU A 172 -21.70 -9.74 -6.77
CA LEU A 172 -22.77 -8.77 -7.00
C LEU A 172 -22.42 -7.39 -6.40
N LEU A 173 -22.00 -7.36 -5.13
CA LEU A 173 -21.60 -6.12 -4.47
C LEU A 173 -20.34 -5.51 -5.07
N GLY A 174 -19.33 -6.33 -5.35
CA GLY A 174 -18.07 -5.90 -5.95
C GLY A 174 -18.30 -5.22 -7.30
N TYR A 175 -19.05 -5.85 -8.21
CA TYR A 175 -19.34 -5.28 -9.53
C TYR A 175 -20.22 -4.04 -9.45
N LEU A 176 -21.26 -4.04 -8.60
CA LEU A 176 -22.14 -2.89 -8.42
C LEU A 176 -21.35 -1.66 -7.93
N TRP A 177 -20.54 -1.83 -6.88
CA TRP A 177 -19.73 -0.74 -6.34
C TRP A 177 -18.57 -0.35 -7.26
N ALA A 178 -18.04 -1.26 -8.08
CA ALA A 178 -17.06 -0.92 -9.11
C ALA A 178 -17.67 0.00 -10.17
N CYS A 179 -18.89 -0.29 -10.64
CA CYS A 179 -19.60 0.58 -11.59
C CYS A 179 -19.90 1.96 -10.97
N ILE A 180 -20.42 1.99 -9.75
CA ILE A 180 -20.74 3.26 -9.05
C ILE A 180 -19.47 4.06 -8.79
N GLY A 181 -18.42 3.42 -8.26
CA GLY A 181 -17.15 4.06 -7.94
C GLY A 181 -16.46 4.61 -9.18
N GLN A 182 -16.43 3.85 -10.27
CA GLN A 182 -15.86 4.32 -11.53
C GLN A 182 -16.64 5.50 -12.12
N PHE A 183 -17.97 5.44 -12.09
CA PHE A 183 -18.80 6.55 -12.55
C PHE A 183 -18.49 7.85 -11.78
N ILE A 184 -18.41 7.77 -10.44
CA ILE A 184 -18.07 8.92 -9.58
C ILE A 184 -16.67 9.44 -9.91
N ASN A 185 -15.68 8.56 -10.00
CA ASN A 185 -14.30 8.95 -10.28
C ASN A 185 -14.15 9.58 -11.66
N SER A 186 -14.76 9.01 -12.69
CA SER A 186 -14.74 9.57 -14.04
C SER A 186 -15.45 10.92 -14.11
N LEU A 187 -16.56 11.11 -13.37
CA LEU A 187 -17.28 12.38 -13.30
C LEU A 187 -16.44 13.50 -12.67
N PHE A 188 -15.73 13.21 -11.59
CA PHE A 188 -14.88 14.19 -10.90
C PHE A 188 -13.47 14.32 -11.48
N ASN A 189 -13.12 13.50 -12.48
CA ASN A 189 -11.77 13.48 -13.02
C ASN A 189 -11.39 14.81 -13.66
N SER A 190 -12.31 15.44 -14.41
CA SER A 190 -12.08 16.74 -15.05
C SER A 190 -12.05 17.94 -14.09
N ARG A 191 -12.23 17.72 -12.78
CA ARG A 191 -12.09 18.77 -11.75
C ARG A 191 -10.64 18.88 -11.30
N TYR A 192 -10.15 20.10 -11.07
CA TYR A 192 -8.86 20.32 -10.42
C TYR A 192 -9.03 21.05 -9.06
N PRO A 193 -8.49 20.53 -7.95
CA PRO A 193 -7.92 19.19 -7.80
C PRO A 193 -8.99 18.10 -8.00
N SER A 194 -8.57 16.94 -8.50
CA SER A 194 -9.49 15.83 -8.76
C SER A 194 -9.93 15.18 -7.46
N ILE A 195 -11.20 14.78 -7.38
CA ILE A 195 -11.74 14.05 -6.24
C ILE A 195 -11.86 12.59 -6.65
N THR A 196 -11.18 11.71 -5.93
CA THR A 196 -11.17 10.28 -6.20
C THR A 196 -11.71 9.51 -5.00
N LEU A 197 -12.73 8.68 -5.24
CA LEU A 197 -13.22 7.70 -4.29
C LEU A 197 -12.20 6.56 -4.18
N GLN A 198 -11.66 6.37 -2.98
CA GLN A 198 -10.67 5.32 -2.68
C GLN A 198 -11.34 4.00 -2.27
N SER A 199 -10.63 2.87 -2.41
CA SER A 199 -11.13 1.54 -2.01
C SER A 199 -11.51 1.44 -0.54
N SER A 200 -10.78 2.13 0.35
CA SER A 200 -11.11 2.17 1.78
C SER A 200 -12.51 2.75 2.05
N VAL A 201 -12.91 3.77 1.28
CA VAL A 201 -14.26 4.37 1.41
C VAL A 201 -15.32 3.40 0.89
N ALA A 202 -15.07 2.77 -0.27
CA ALA A 202 -15.97 1.75 -0.80
C ALA A 202 -16.17 0.60 0.20
N GLN A 203 -15.13 0.20 0.91
CA GLN A 203 -15.16 -0.87 1.91
C GLN A 203 -16.07 -0.55 3.12
N ILE A 204 -16.05 0.69 3.60
CA ILE A 204 -16.97 1.15 4.66
C ILE A 204 -18.42 1.04 4.22
N LEU A 205 -18.70 1.31 2.93
CA LEU A 205 -20.04 1.22 2.36
C LEU A 205 -20.42 -0.22 2.02
N LEU A 206 -19.46 -1.05 1.63
CA LEU A 206 -19.65 -2.48 1.36
C LEU A 206 -20.06 -3.25 2.61
N TYR A 207 -19.51 -2.93 3.78
CA TYR A 207 -19.81 -3.64 5.03
C TYR A 207 -21.32 -3.68 5.39
N PRO A 208 -22.03 -2.54 5.52
CA PRO A 208 -23.47 -2.57 5.82
C PRO A 208 -24.27 -3.21 4.68
N CYS A 209 -23.87 -3.03 3.41
CA CYS A 209 -24.52 -3.72 2.29
C CYS A 209 -24.34 -5.24 2.34
N GLY A 210 -23.15 -5.73 2.70
CA GLY A 210 -22.83 -7.14 2.86
C GLY A 210 -23.61 -7.78 4.01
N MET A 211 -23.67 -7.09 5.16
CA MET A 211 -24.50 -7.50 6.29
C MET A 211 -25.99 -7.54 5.93
N PHE A 212 -26.47 -6.54 5.17
CA PHE A 212 -27.85 -6.51 4.70
C PHE A 212 -28.17 -7.66 3.73
N LEU A 213 -27.26 -7.99 2.80
CA LEU A 213 -27.44 -9.15 1.91
C LEU A 213 -27.37 -10.47 2.67
N ALA A 214 -26.50 -10.60 3.67
CA ALA A 214 -26.44 -11.77 4.53
C ALA A 214 -27.73 -11.97 5.34
N TRP A 215 -28.41 -10.89 5.71
CA TRP A 215 -29.69 -10.93 6.41
C TRP A 215 -30.90 -11.16 5.46
N SER A 216 -30.88 -10.58 4.27
CA SER A 216 -32.04 -10.57 3.36
C SER A 216 -32.09 -11.73 2.36
N LEU A 217 -30.94 -12.28 1.93
CA LEU A 217 -30.92 -13.34 0.93
C LEU A 217 -31.25 -14.71 1.55
N PRO A 218 -32.12 -15.52 0.91
CA PRO A 218 -32.35 -16.90 1.33
C PRO A 218 -31.14 -17.79 1.03
N ASP A 219 -30.92 -18.85 1.82
CA ASP A 219 -29.95 -19.93 1.51
C ASP A 219 -30.47 -20.83 0.37
N TRP A 220 -30.64 -20.21 -0.80
CA TRP A 220 -30.94 -20.92 -2.04
C TRP A 220 -29.67 -21.10 -2.85
N GLY A 221 -29.45 -22.30 -3.37
CA GLY A 221 -28.25 -22.60 -4.13
C GLY A 221 -28.44 -23.72 -5.13
N VAL A 222 -27.65 -23.68 -6.20
CA VAL A 222 -27.66 -24.69 -7.26
C VAL A 222 -26.35 -25.47 -7.19
N THR A 223 -26.43 -26.80 -7.25
CA THR A 223 -25.24 -27.65 -7.34
C THR A 223 -24.83 -27.77 -8.80
N ILE A 224 -23.70 -27.16 -9.15
CA ILE A 224 -23.13 -27.19 -10.51
C ILE A 224 -21.74 -27.83 -10.39
N PHE A 225 -21.42 -28.80 -11.26
CA PHE A 225 -20.16 -29.54 -11.24
C PHE A 225 -19.77 -30.13 -9.87
N GLY A 226 -20.75 -30.60 -9.10
CA GLY A 226 -20.52 -31.22 -7.79
C GLY A 226 -20.26 -30.24 -6.63
N LYS A 227 -20.22 -28.91 -6.89
CA LYS A 227 -20.10 -27.88 -5.86
C LYS A 227 -21.42 -27.13 -5.69
N ARG A 228 -21.88 -26.97 -4.43
CA ARG A 228 -23.08 -26.18 -4.12
C ARG A 228 -22.74 -24.70 -4.19
N HIS A 229 -23.32 -23.97 -5.14
CA HIS A 229 -23.24 -22.52 -5.22
C HIS A 229 -24.47 -21.92 -4.57
N THR A 230 -24.33 -21.48 -3.31
CA THR A 230 -25.40 -20.80 -2.57
C THR A 230 -25.32 -19.28 -2.72
N LEU A 231 -26.48 -18.64 -2.78
CA LEU A 231 -26.64 -17.18 -2.70
C LEU A 231 -26.24 -16.63 -1.32
N ASN A 232 -26.48 -17.40 -0.26
CA ASN A 232 -26.19 -17.00 1.11
C ASN A 232 -25.53 -18.15 1.89
N PRO A 233 -24.18 -18.21 1.90
CA PRO A 233 -23.46 -19.25 2.62
C PRO A 233 -23.43 -19.07 4.14
N GLY A 234 -23.93 -17.95 4.67
CA GLY A 234 -23.92 -17.66 6.10
C GLY A 234 -23.62 -16.19 6.42
N PRO A 235 -23.09 -15.88 7.62
CA PRO A 235 -22.70 -14.52 7.99
C PRO A 235 -21.72 -13.91 6.98
N TRP A 236 -21.75 -12.57 6.83
CA TRP A 236 -20.82 -11.86 5.96
C TRP A 236 -19.40 -11.95 6.53
N THR A 237 -18.46 -12.49 5.74
CA THR A 237 -17.11 -12.80 6.24
C THR A 237 -16.07 -11.75 5.87
N TYR A 238 -14.96 -11.75 6.61
CA TYR A 238 -13.79 -10.92 6.33
C TYR A 238 -13.26 -11.13 4.90
N LYS A 239 -13.25 -12.38 4.41
CA LYS A 239 -12.77 -12.74 3.08
C LYS A 239 -13.72 -12.27 1.97
N GLU A 240 -15.03 -12.42 2.14
CA GLU A 240 -16.02 -11.91 1.16
C GLU A 240 -15.94 -10.40 0.98
N GLN A 241 -15.74 -9.66 2.07
CA GLN A 241 -15.57 -8.22 2.00
C GLN A 241 -14.27 -7.81 1.32
N MET A 242 -13.16 -8.49 1.64
CA MET A 242 -11.88 -8.22 0.99
C MET A 242 -11.97 -8.51 -0.51
N PHE A 243 -12.57 -9.63 -0.89
CA PHE A 243 -12.78 -10.00 -2.29
C PHE A 243 -13.59 -8.94 -3.05
N SER A 244 -14.72 -8.49 -2.49
CA SER A 244 -15.53 -7.41 -3.07
C SER A 244 -14.73 -6.11 -3.19
N THR A 245 -13.93 -5.77 -2.18
CA THR A 245 -13.08 -4.57 -2.16
C THR A 245 -12.00 -4.61 -3.23
N ILE A 246 -11.41 -5.78 -3.51
CA ILE A 246 -10.44 -5.97 -4.61
C ILE A 246 -11.10 -5.71 -5.96
N ILE A 247 -12.31 -6.26 -6.20
CA ILE A 247 -13.06 -6.00 -7.45
C ILE A 247 -13.27 -4.49 -7.64
N VAL A 248 -13.70 -3.80 -6.59
CA VAL A 248 -13.90 -2.34 -6.63
C VAL A 248 -12.57 -1.63 -6.91
N ASN A 249 -11.51 -1.96 -6.18
CA ASN A 249 -10.21 -1.30 -6.32
C ASN A 249 -9.66 -1.36 -7.76
N VAL A 250 -9.77 -2.53 -8.41
CA VAL A 250 -9.38 -2.69 -9.83
C VAL A 250 -10.24 -1.82 -10.74
N GLY A 251 -11.53 -1.65 -10.43
CA GLY A 251 -12.47 -0.86 -11.21
C GLY A 251 -12.40 0.66 -11.02
N LEU A 252 -11.77 1.16 -9.95
CA LEU A 252 -11.77 2.59 -9.60
C LEU A 252 -10.84 3.47 -10.46
N THR A 253 -9.92 2.86 -11.23
CA THR A 253 -8.96 3.60 -12.04
C THR A 253 -9.57 3.95 -13.40
N SER A 254 -9.61 5.24 -13.73
CA SER A 254 -10.06 5.71 -15.05
C SER A 254 -9.01 5.37 -16.12
N ALA A 255 -9.47 4.84 -17.26
CA ALA A 255 -8.59 4.48 -18.37
C ALA A 255 -7.95 5.75 -18.98
N TYR A 256 -6.65 5.72 -19.23
CA TYR A 256 -5.91 6.90 -19.71
C TYR A 256 -6.48 7.49 -21.02
N CYS A 257 -6.94 6.64 -21.94
CA CYS A 257 -7.56 7.07 -23.20
C CYS A 257 -8.82 7.93 -23.03
N PHE A 258 -9.43 7.96 -21.85
CA PHE A 258 -10.53 8.86 -21.52
C PHE A 258 -10.18 10.33 -21.82
N TRP A 259 -8.96 10.76 -21.47
CA TRP A 259 -8.50 12.13 -21.72
C TRP A 259 -8.38 12.46 -23.21
N ASN A 260 -7.97 11.48 -24.02
CA ASN A 260 -7.86 11.65 -25.46
C ASN A 260 -9.25 11.84 -26.07
N ILE A 261 -10.20 10.97 -25.73
CA ILE A 261 -11.60 11.06 -26.20
C ILE A 261 -12.19 12.40 -25.80
N GLN A 262 -12.05 12.80 -24.53
CA GLN A 262 -12.56 14.08 -24.04
C GLN A 262 -11.92 15.27 -24.80
N THR A 263 -10.60 15.22 -25.03
CA THR A 263 -9.91 16.29 -25.76
C THR A 263 -10.39 16.38 -27.20
N GLN A 264 -10.54 15.25 -27.88
CA GLN A 264 -10.99 15.22 -29.27
C GLN A 264 -12.44 15.69 -29.43
N GLN A 265 -13.33 15.32 -28.51
CA GLN A 265 -14.73 15.77 -28.53
C GLN A 265 -14.86 17.26 -28.19
N VAL A 266 -14.21 17.73 -27.12
CA VAL A 266 -14.41 19.09 -26.58
C VAL A 266 -13.58 20.13 -27.34
N TYR A 267 -12.31 19.84 -27.65
CA TYR A 267 -11.41 20.80 -28.27
C TYR A 267 -11.29 20.64 -29.78
N TYR A 268 -11.32 19.41 -30.31
CA TYR A 268 -11.23 19.17 -31.76
C TYR A 268 -12.58 19.04 -32.47
N GLY A 269 -13.68 18.85 -31.73
CA GLY A 269 -15.01 18.73 -32.31
C GLY A 269 -15.18 17.52 -33.23
N ASP A 270 -14.38 16.47 -33.02
CA ASP A 270 -14.39 15.24 -33.82
C ASP A 270 -15.75 14.52 -33.69
N LYS A 271 -16.50 14.44 -34.81
CA LYS A 271 -17.83 13.81 -34.85
C LYS A 271 -17.81 12.31 -35.18
N TRP A 272 -16.65 11.78 -35.57
CA TRP A 272 -16.49 10.39 -35.99
C TRP A 272 -16.30 9.43 -34.80
N LEU A 273 -16.07 9.98 -33.60
CA LEU A 273 -16.00 9.25 -32.34
C LEU A 273 -17.39 8.70 -32.00
N THR A 274 -17.66 7.50 -32.50
CA THR A 274 -18.90 6.76 -32.23
C THR A 274 -18.81 6.06 -30.86
N PRO A 275 -19.93 5.88 -30.13
CA PRO A 275 -19.91 5.21 -28.84
C PRO A 275 -19.25 3.82 -28.88
N GLU A 276 -19.42 3.09 -29.99
CA GLU A 276 -18.81 1.78 -30.18
C GLU A 276 -17.29 1.87 -30.25
N TYR A 277 -16.75 2.88 -30.95
CA TYR A 277 -15.31 3.13 -31.02
C TYR A 277 -14.75 3.44 -29.63
N GLU A 278 -15.42 4.30 -28.87
CA GLU A 278 -14.99 4.68 -27.52
C GLU A 278 -14.98 3.49 -26.57
N ILE A 279 -16.04 2.67 -26.57
CA ILE A 279 -16.13 1.46 -25.75
C ILE A 279 -15.03 0.47 -26.14
N LEU A 280 -14.82 0.23 -27.44
CA LEU A 280 -13.80 -0.72 -27.91
C LEU A 280 -12.38 -0.22 -27.60
N LEU A 281 -12.11 1.08 -27.76
CA LEU A 281 -10.83 1.69 -27.44
C LEU A 281 -10.54 1.56 -25.93
N LEU A 282 -11.50 1.94 -25.09
CA LEU A 282 -11.38 1.81 -23.63
C LEU A 282 -11.18 0.34 -23.23
N LEU A 283 -11.99 -0.58 -23.76
CA LEU A 283 -11.86 -2.01 -23.47
C LEU A 283 -10.51 -2.57 -23.91
N SER A 284 -10.03 -2.22 -25.11
CA SER A 284 -8.74 -2.65 -25.63
C SER A 284 -7.59 -2.22 -24.72
N THR A 285 -7.59 -0.95 -24.28
CA THR A 285 -6.52 -0.44 -23.39
C THR A 285 -6.54 -1.10 -22.02
N GLN A 286 -7.73 -1.34 -21.44
CA GLN A 286 -7.85 -2.01 -20.15
C GLN A 286 -7.44 -3.49 -20.22
N LEU A 287 -7.87 -4.22 -21.25
CA LEU A 287 -7.47 -5.63 -21.45
C LEU A 287 -5.96 -5.75 -21.67
N MET A 288 -5.37 -4.83 -22.43
CA MET A 288 -3.91 -4.77 -22.61
C MET A 288 -3.18 -4.53 -21.27
N GLY A 289 -3.65 -3.56 -20.47
CA GLY A 289 -3.08 -3.27 -19.15
C GLY A 289 -3.13 -4.46 -18.19
N LEU A 290 -4.29 -5.14 -18.12
CA LEU A 290 -4.46 -6.35 -17.31
C LEU A 290 -3.58 -7.51 -17.82
N GLY A 291 -3.39 -7.62 -19.14
CA GLY A 291 -2.47 -8.57 -19.75
C GLY A 291 -1.02 -8.36 -19.28
N PHE A 292 -0.53 -7.12 -19.34
CA PHE A 292 0.81 -6.79 -18.84
C PHE A 292 0.95 -6.98 -17.32
N ALA A 293 -0.07 -6.60 -16.54
CA ALA A 293 -0.07 -6.85 -15.10
C ALA A 293 0.06 -8.34 -14.78
N GLY A 294 -0.63 -9.20 -15.52
CA GLY A 294 -0.53 -10.65 -15.42
C GLY A 294 0.89 -11.18 -15.70
N MET A 295 1.60 -10.60 -16.67
CA MET A 295 2.99 -10.93 -16.99
C MET A 295 3.95 -10.47 -15.88
N LEU A 296 3.71 -9.30 -15.29
CA LEU A 296 4.57 -8.69 -14.29
C LEU A 296 4.34 -9.21 -12.86
N ARG A 297 3.25 -9.95 -12.60
CA ARG A 297 2.91 -10.47 -11.25
C ARG A 297 4.07 -11.20 -10.55
N ARG A 298 4.93 -11.88 -11.32
CA ARG A 298 6.09 -12.60 -10.78
C ARG A 298 7.11 -11.68 -10.12
N PHE A 299 7.24 -10.45 -10.62
CA PHE A 299 8.20 -9.46 -10.12
C PHE A 299 7.58 -8.54 -9.07
N VAL A 300 6.26 -8.35 -9.11
CA VAL A 300 5.57 -7.30 -8.36
C VAL A 300 4.77 -7.85 -7.16
N VAL A 301 4.33 -9.11 -7.22
CA VAL A 301 3.39 -9.72 -6.25
C VAL A 301 4.02 -10.86 -5.45
N TYR A 302 4.76 -11.77 -6.10
CA TYR A 302 5.32 -12.94 -5.41
C TYR A 302 6.54 -12.67 -4.52
N PRO A 303 7.42 -11.69 -4.80
CA PRO A 303 8.55 -11.41 -3.90
C PRO A 303 8.06 -10.90 -2.54
N ILE A 304 8.50 -11.56 -1.47
CA ILE A 304 8.12 -11.24 -0.08
C ILE A 304 8.56 -9.81 0.31
N GLN A 305 9.60 -9.29 -0.36
CA GLN A 305 10.18 -7.98 -0.14
C GLN A 305 9.36 -6.81 -0.72
N ALA A 306 8.42 -7.11 -1.61
CA ALA A 306 7.63 -6.09 -2.30
C ALA A 306 6.47 -5.60 -1.39
N LEU A 307 6.78 -4.71 -0.46
CA LEU A 307 5.77 -4.06 0.38
C LEU A 307 5.07 -2.92 -0.38
N TRP A 308 3.73 -2.89 -0.28
CA TRP A 308 2.90 -1.85 -0.89
C TRP A 308 2.16 -1.04 0.20
N PRO A 309 2.76 0.04 0.75
CA PRO A 309 2.18 0.79 1.86
C PRO A 309 0.75 1.29 1.59
N ASN A 310 0.45 1.62 0.33
CA ASN A 310 -0.86 2.10 -0.10
C ASN A 310 -2.03 1.14 0.17
N ILE A 311 -1.77 -0.17 0.24
CA ILE A 311 -2.82 -1.16 0.51
C ILE A 311 -3.04 -1.42 2.00
N LEU A 312 -2.06 -1.08 2.85
CA LEU A 312 -2.09 -1.37 4.28
C LEU A 312 -3.33 -0.77 4.98
N PRO A 313 -3.74 0.49 4.70
CA PRO A 313 -4.97 1.04 5.28
C PRO A 313 -6.23 0.27 4.88
N THR A 314 -6.31 -0.23 3.64
CA THR A 314 -7.47 -1.03 3.17
C THR A 314 -7.54 -2.38 3.89
N VAL A 315 -6.39 -3.02 4.13
CA VAL A 315 -6.32 -4.27 4.90
C VAL A 315 -6.68 -4.04 6.36
N ALA A 316 -6.09 -3.02 6.99
CA ALA A 316 -6.36 -2.66 8.37
C ALA A 316 -7.85 -2.33 8.62
N LEU A 317 -8.46 -1.60 7.70
CA LEU A 317 -9.87 -1.24 7.76
C LEU A 317 -10.79 -2.45 7.61
N ASN A 318 -10.45 -3.41 6.73
CA ASN A 318 -11.23 -4.66 6.63
C ASN A 318 -11.29 -5.36 7.98
N ARG A 319 -10.14 -5.44 8.65
CA ARG A 319 -10.01 -6.12 9.93
C ARG A 319 -10.82 -5.39 10.98
N ALA A 320 -10.67 -4.06 11.07
CA ALA A 320 -11.45 -3.26 12.02
C ALA A 320 -12.97 -3.40 11.81
N LEU A 321 -13.43 -3.55 10.57
CA LEU A 321 -14.85 -3.65 10.25
C LEU A 321 -15.49 -5.00 10.61
N LEU A 322 -14.78 -6.12 10.40
CA LEU A 322 -15.39 -7.46 10.55
C LEU A 322 -14.83 -8.28 11.72
N VAL A 323 -13.65 -7.94 12.24
CA VAL A 323 -13.09 -8.60 13.42
C VAL A 323 -13.58 -7.85 14.66
N LYS A 324 -14.21 -8.59 15.57
CA LYS A 324 -14.73 -8.03 16.81
C LYS A 324 -13.57 -7.48 17.64
N GLU A 325 -13.62 -6.17 17.93
CA GLU A 325 -12.61 -5.52 18.77
C GLU A 325 -12.65 -6.11 20.19
N THR A 326 -11.48 -6.54 20.67
CA THR A 326 -11.17 -6.61 22.10
C THR A 326 -11.02 -5.17 22.61
N HIS A 327 -11.69 -4.82 23.71
CA HIS A 327 -11.56 -3.49 24.30
C HIS A 327 -10.16 -3.33 24.90
N GLU A 328 -9.25 -2.75 24.15
CA GLU A 328 -7.87 -2.51 24.55
C GLU A 328 -7.68 -1.09 25.08
N SER A 329 -6.83 -0.94 26.10
CA SER A 329 -6.31 0.36 26.53
C SER A 329 -4.90 0.52 25.97
N ILE A 330 -4.73 1.40 25.01
CA ILE A 330 -3.43 1.75 24.42
C ILE A 330 -3.03 3.11 25.01
N ASN A 331 -1.86 3.24 25.65
CA ASN A 331 -1.42 4.49 26.29
C ASN A 331 -2.42 5.19 27.24
N GLY A 332 -3.28 4.42 27.94
CA GLY A 332 -4.32 4.98 28.79
C GLY A 332 -5.54 5.56 28.04
N TRP A 333 -5.54 5.52 26.70
CA TRP A 333 -6.70 5.81 25.88
C TRP A 333 -7.58 4.57 25.74
N ARG A 334 -8.88 4.70 26.06
CA ARG A 334 -9.88 3.61 25.98
C ARG A 334 -10.88 3.81 24.83
N MET A 335 -10.49 4.55 23.80
CA MET A 335 -11.37 4.85 22.67
C MET A 335 -11.37 3.69 21.67
N SER A 336 -12.55 3.12 21.39
CA SER A 336 -12.73 2.13 20.31
C SER A 336 -12.36 2.74 18.95
N ARG A 337 -11.82 1.95 18.01
CA ARG A 337 -11.36 2.48 16.71
C ARG A 337 -12.52 3.05 15.90
N TYR A 338 -13.72 2.49 16.04
CA TYR A 338 -14.96 3.04 15.47
C TYR A 338 -15.28 4.46 15.93
N LYS A 339 -15.23 4.73 17.25
CA LYS A 339 -15.47 6.08 17.79
C LYS A 339 -14.44 7.07 17.27
N PHE A 340 -13.17 6.67 17.25
CA PHE A 340 -12.10 7.47 16.69
C PHE A 340 -12.40 7.80 15.21
N PHE A 341 -12.69 6.78 14.40
CA PHE A 341 -13.04 6.96 12.99
C PHE A 341 -14.19 7.95 12.79
N PHE A 342 -15.32 7.81 13.49
CA PHE A 342 -16.46 8.69 13.29
C PHE A 342 -16.22 10.13 13.77
N ILE A 343 -15.44 10.34 14.84
CA ILE A 343 -15.05 11.68 15.29
C ILE A 343 -14.24 12.39 14.20
N PHE A 344 -13.22 11.73 13.65
CA PHE A 344 -12.39 12.31 12.59
C PHE A 344 -13.15 12.43 11.27
N PHE A 345 -14.01 11.47 10.93
CA PHE A 345 -14.87 11.53 9.75
C PHE A 345 -15.78 12.77 9.79
N ILE A 346 -16.48 13.00 10.90
CA ILE A 346 -17.36 14.17 11.06
C ILE A 346 -16.52 15.45 11.10
N GLY A 347 -15.40 15.45 11.84
CA GLY A 347 -14.50 16.59 11.93
C GLY A 347 -13.95 17.02 10.57
N MET A 348 -13.46 16.08 9.76
CA MET A 348 -12.96 16.34 8.41
C MET A 348 -14.08 16.69 7.43
N THR A 349 -15.28 16.11 7.60
CA THR A 349 -16.46 16.47 6.80
C THR A 349 -16.83 17.93 7.02
N VAL A 350 -16.84 18.41 8.27
CA VAL A 350 -17.09 19.83 8.59
C VAL A 350 -15.93 20.69 8.12
N TYR A 351 -14.68 20.25 8.34
CA TYR A 351 -13.49 20.97 7.92
C TYR A 351 -13.45 21.18 6.41
N PHE A 352 -13.89 20.22 5.60
CA PHE A 352 -13.92 20.33 4.14
C PHE A 352 -14.68 21.58 3.63
N TRP A 353 -15.74 22.00 4.32
CA TRP A 353 -16.48 23.22 3.96
C TRP A 353 -15.67 24.50 4.19
N LEU A 354 -14.70 24.47 5.09
CA LEU A 354 -13.91 25.65 5.44
C LEU A 354 -13.02 26.11 4.27
N PRO A 355 -12.04 25.34 3.77
CA PRO A 355 -11.28 25.73 2.60
C PRO A 355 -12.09 25.56 1.30
N GLY A 356 -13.05 24.62 1.24
CA GLY A 356 -13.79 24.34 0.01
C GLY A 356 -14.88 25.34 -0.35
N PHE A 357 -15.46 26.04 0.63
CA PHE A 357 -16.62 26.92 0.39
C PHE A 357 -16.56 28.23 1.18
N LEU A 358 -16.32 28.17 2.49
CA LEU A 358 -16.40 29.35 3.36
C LEU A 358 -15.21 30.30 3.18
N PHE A 359 -14.01 29.77 3.01
CA PHE A 359 -12.80 30.56 2.81
C PHE A 359 -11.83 29.91 1.80
N PRO A 360 -12.12 30.03 0.48
CA PRO A 360 -11.32 29.41 -0.59
C PRO A 360 -9.85 29.82 -0.65
N ALA A 361 -9.48 30.96 -0.07
CA ALA A 361 -8.08 31.39 -0.01
C ALA A 361 -7.20 30.42 0.81
N LEU A 362 -7.79 29.61 1.69
CA LEU A 362 -7.07 28.57 2.44
C LEU A 362 -6.61 27.40 1.56
N SER A 363 -7.27 27.15 0.41
CA SER A 363 -6.86 26.10 -0.53
C SER A 363 -5.61 26.48 -1.33
N TYR A 364 -5.43 27.77 -1.66
CA TYR A 364 -4.26 28.29 -2.39
C TYR A 364 -3.57 29.38 -1.58
N PHE A 365 -2.96 28.98 -0.46
CA PHE A 365 -2.46 29.92 0.55
C PHE A 365 -1.08 30.49 0.18
N ALA A 366 -1.04 31.43 -0.78
CA ALA A 366 0.19 32.05 -1.30
C ALA A 366 0.67 33.26 -0.47
N TRP A 367 0.73 33.15 0.86
CA TRP A 367 1.00 34.28 1.76
C TRP A 367 2.32 35.02 1.50
N MET A 368 3.35 34.34 0.99
CA MET A 368 4.65 34.95 0.69
C MET A 368 4.55 36.02 -0.40
N THR A 369 3.61 35.89 -1.33
CA THR A 369 3.39 36.88 -2.39
C THR A 369 2.82 38.20 -1.84
N TRP A 370 2.20 38.19 -0.65
CA TRP A 370 1.68 39.39 0.00
C TRP A 370 2.79 40.31 0.52
N ILE A 371 4.00 39.78 0.74
CA ILE A 371 5.17 40.57 1.16
C ILE A 371 5.51 41.62 0.10
N LYS A 372 5.40 41.24 -1.19
CA LYS A 372 5.59 42.15 -2.31
C LYS A 372 4.76 41.69 -3.52
N PRO A 373 3.50 42.14 -3.63
CA PRO A 373 2.56 41.62 -4.64
C PRO A 373 2.99 41.93 -6.08
N ASP A 374 3.66 43.07 -6.31
CA ASP A 374 4.07 43.49 -7.66
C ASP A 374 5.40 42.90 -8.13
N ASN A 375 5.96 41.92 -7.41
CA ASN A 375 7.24 41.31 -7.74
C ASN A 375 7.07 40.00 -8.51
N PHE A 376 7.31 40.07 -9.83
CA PHE A 376 7.27 38.92 -10.73
C PHE A 376 8.14 37.76 -10.22
N ASN A 377 9.41 37.99 -9.88
CA ASN A 377 10.31 36.92 -9.45
C ASN A 377 9.83 36.24 -8.17
N LEU A 378 9.23 36.99 -7.25
CA LEU A 378 8.64 36.44 -6.03
C LEU A 378 7.43 35.57 -6.34
N ALA A 379 6.53 36.04 -7.21
CA ALA A 379 5.35 35.29 -7.64
C ALA A 379 5.72 34.01 -8.41
N THR A 380 6.70 34.09 -9.30
CA THR A 380 7.20 32.94 -10.09
C THR A 380 7.76 31.83 -9.21
N VAL A 381 8.49 32.18 -8.14
CA VAL A 381 9.09 31.19 -7.23
C VAL A 381 8.07 30.66 -6.23
N THR A 382 7.36 31.56 -5.54
CA THR A 382 6.58 31.22 -4.33
C THR A 382 5.07 31.12 -4.56
N GLY A 383 4.58 31.61 -5.71
CA GLY A 383 3.16 31.65 -6.03
C GLY A 383 2.56 30.26 -6.25
N SER A 384 1.35 30.05 -5.75
CA SER A 384 0.59 28.80 -5.90
C SER A 384 -0.10 28.68 -7.28
N SER A 385 -0.31 29.79 -7.98
CA SER A 385 -0.88 29.84 -9.33
C SER A 385 0.15 30.42 -10.28
N PHE A 386 0.44 29.71 -11.38
CA PHE A 386 1.49 30.01 -12.36
C PHE A 386 2.94 30.03 -11.85
N GLY A 387 3.16 30.00 -10.53
CA GLY A 387 4.47 29.83 -9.91
C GLY A 387 4.82 28.36 -9.63
N LEU A 388 6.00 28.15 -9.05
CA LEU A 388 6.50 26.83 -8.67
C LEU A 388 6.03 26.37 -7.28
N GLY A 389 5.36 27.24 -6.51
CA GLY A 389 4.82 26.87 -5.20
C GLY A 389 5.88 26.58 -4.14
N PHE A 390 7.08 27.18 -4.21
CA PHE A 390 8.07 27.14 -3.14
C PHE A 390 7.57 27.91 -1.92
N ASN A 391 6.70 27.28 -1.16
CA ASN A 391 6.02 27.83 0.00
C ASN A 391 5.87 26.73 1.06
N PRO A 392 6.43 26.92 2.27
CA PRO A 392 6.35 25.93 3.33
C PRO A 392 4.91 25.66 3.82
N LEU A 393 4.00 26.62 3.65
CA LEU A 393 2.58 26.50 3.98
C LEU A 393 1.75 26.89 2.75
N SER A 394 1.71 26.00 1.77
CA SER A 394 1.08 26.24 0.45
C SER A 394 -0.44 26.06 0.44
N SER A 395 -0.98 25.23 1.34
CA SER A 395 -2.42 24.97 1.44
C SER A 395 -2.80 24.46 2.82
N LEU A 396 -4.01 24.79 3.26
CA LEU A 396 -4.71 24.17 4.39
C LEU A 396 -5.86 23.28 3.92
N ASP A 397 -6.02 23.07 2.61
CA ASP A 397 -7.00 22.14 2.07
C ASP A 397 -6.40 20.74 1.97
N TRP A 398 -6.99 19.78 2.69
CA TRP A 398 -6.55 18.40 2.67
C TRP A 398 -6.57 17.78 1.27
N ASN A 399 -7.50 18.18 0.39
CA ASN A 399 -7.55 17.65 -0.99
C ASN A 399 -6.36 18.13 -1.82
N VAL A 400 -5.97 19.40 -1.67
CA VAL A 400 -4.80 19.96 -2.35
C VAL A 400 -3.53 19.30 -1.81
N PHE A 401 -3.42 19.16 -0.49
CA PHE A 401 -2.27 18.50 0.14
C PHE A 401 -2.14 17.02 -0.24
N ALA A 402 -3.27 16.29 -0.30
CA ALA A 402 -3.31 14.87 -0.60
C ALA A 402 -3.24 14.54 -2.11
N THR A 403 -3.23 15.54 -3.00
CA THR A 403 -3.22 15.30 -4.46
C THR A 403 -1.95 14.58 -4.92
N TYR A 404 -0.79 14.91 -4.33
CA TYR A 404 0.51 14.35 -4.71
C TYR A 404 1.30 13.74 -3.54
N ALA A 405 0.74 13.74 -2.34
CA ALA A 405 1.35 13.15 -1.17
C ALA A 405 0.31 12.35 -0.37
N PHE A 406 0.64 11.11 -0.01
CA PHE A 406 -0.13 10.33 0.96
C PHE A 406 0.61 10.32 2.31
N PRO A 407 0.60 11.43 3.06
CA PRO A 407 1.46 11.64 4.24
C PRO A 407 1.21 10.62 5.35
N LEU A 408 -0.02 10.12 5.47
CA LEU A 408 -0.41 9.15 6.50
C LEU A 408 -0.15 7.69 6.08
N THR A 409 0.17 7.45 4.81
CA THR A 409 0.29 6.10 4.26
C THR A 409 1.72 5.79 3.83
N TRP A 410 2.44 6.78 3.30
CA TRP A 410 3.82 6.61 2.90
C TRP A 410 4.78 6.78 4.07
N PRO A 411 5.84 5.96 4.16
CA PRO A 411 6.88 6.14 5.16
C PRO A 411 7.49 7.55 5.09
N PHE A 412 7.81 8.11 6.26
CA PHE A 412 8.35 9.46 6.38
C PHE A 412 9.60 9.68 5.50
N PHE A 413 10.51 8.72 5.46
CA PHE A 413 11.71 8.80 4.62
C PHE A 413 11.40 8.91 3.13
N ALA A 414 10.39 8.20 2.63
CA ALA A 414 9.97 8.29 1.23
C ALA A 414 9.38 9.66 0.91
N GLN A 415 8.66 10.26 1.86
CA GLN A 415 8.15 11.63 1.72
C GLN A 415 9.29 12.64 1.67
N VAL A 416 10.23 12.58 2.61
CA VAL A 416 11.39 13.48 2.65
C VAL A 416 12.18 13.42 1.34
N GLN A 417 12.43 12.24 0.80
CA GLN A 417 13.11 12.09 -0.49
C GLN A 417 12.34 12.73 -1.64
N GLN A 418 11.02 12.57 -1.70
CA GLN A 418 10.19 13.22 -2.71
C GLN A 418 10.23 14.74 -2.58
N TYR A 419 10.15 15.27 -1.35
CA TYR A 419 10.29 16.70 -1.11
C TYR A 419 11.66 17.23 -1.56
N ILE A 420 12.74 16.51 -1.25
CA ILE A 420 14.10 16.86 -1.71
C ILE A 420 14.15 16.86 -3.24
N GLY A 421 13.59 15.83 -3.89
CA GLY A 421 13.51 15.74 -5.35
C GLY A 421 12.71 16.89 -5.98
N MET A 422 11.58 17.26 -5.37
CA MET A 422 10.77 18.41 -5.80
C MET A 422 11.55 19.72 -5.67
N VAL A 423 12.31 19.92 -4.59
CA VAL A 423 13.15 21.11 -4.41
C VAL A 423 14.24 21.18 -5.48
N PHE A 424 14.98 20.09 -5.70
CA PHE A 424 15.99 20.05 -6.75
C PHE A 424 15.41 20.25 -8.15
N GLY A 425 14.28 19.59 -8.46
CA GLY A 425 13.58 19.75 -9.73
C GLY A 425 13.13 21.20 -9.95
N GLY A 426 12.55 21.84 -8.94
CA GLY A 426 12.15 23.23 -9.01
C GLY A 426 13.34 24.19 -9.20
N LEU A 427 14.49 23.93 -8.57
CA LEU A 427 15.71 24.72 -8.80
C LEU A 427 16.23 24.59 -10.23
N ILE A 428 16.16 23.39 -10.81
CA ILE A 428 16.53 23.16 -12.22
C ILE A 428 15.58 23.91 -13.15
N ILE A 429 14.26 23.89 -12.87
CA ILE A 429 13.26 24.63 -13.64
C ILE A 429 13.54 26.14 -13.57
N LEU A 430 13.85 26.68 -12.39
CA LEU A 430 14.23 28.10 -12.24
C LEU A 430 15.50 28.44 -13.03
N ALA A 431 16.53 27.61 -12.97
CA ALA A 431 17.75 27.81 -13.72
C ALA A 431 17.50 27.82 -15.23
N ALA A 432 16.69 26.88 -15.74
CA ALA A 432 16.30 26.82 -17.15
C ALA A 432 15.47 28.04 -17.59
N TYR A 433 14.53 28.47 -16.73
CA TYR A 433 13.67 29.62 -17.01
C TYR A 433 14.48 30.92 -17.11
N TYR A 434 15.31 31.23 -16.10
CA TYR A 434 16.10 32.45 -16.07
C TYR A 434 17.30 32.44 -17.03
N SER A 435 17.80 31.27 -17.44
CA SER A 435 18.78 31.16 -18.53
C SER A 435 18.15 31.28 -19.93
N ASN A 436 16.83 31.48 -20.01
CA ASN A 436 16.07 31.54 -21.24
C ASN A 436 16.33 30.33 -22.16
N PHE A 437 16.36 29.15 -21.55
CA PHE A 437 16.60 27.91 -22.27
C PHE A 437 15.54 27.73 -23.36
N LYS A 438 15.97 27.53 -24.61
CA LYS A 438 15.10 27.41 -25.80
C LYS A 438 14.16 28.61 -26.05
N TRP A 439 14.55 29.81 -25.62
CA TRP A 439 13.78 31.03 -25.84
C TRP A 439 12.38 31.02 -25.21
N THR A 440 12.15 30.27 -24.15
CA THR A 440 10.81 30.13 -23.54
C THR A 440 10.52 31.09 -22.39
N ALA A 441 11.43 32.00 -22.04
CA ALA A 441 11.27 32.88 -20.86
C ALA A 441 10.11 33.88 -20.96
N TYR A 442 9.57 34.12 -22.17
CA TYR A 442 8.38 34.96 -22.36
C TYR A 442 7.07 34.25 -21.97
N LEU A 443 7.10 32.92 -21.78
CA LEU A 443 5.96 32.13 -21.34
C LEU A 443 5.87 32.11 -19.81
N PRO A 444 4.68 31.85 -19.23
CA PRO A 444 4.56 31.57 -17.81
C PRO A 444 5.40 30.34 -17.41
N ILE A 445 6.09 30.40 -16.26
CA ILE A 445 6.97 29.30 -15.80
C ILE A 445 6.20 27.98 -15.60
N ASN A 446 4.92 28.07 -15.21
CA ASN A 446 4.05 26.94 -14.99
C ASN A 446 2.67 27.26 -15.57
N SER A 447 2.27 26.55 -16.63
CA SER A 447 0.96 26.70 -17.26
C SER A 447 0.58 25.43 -17.99
N SER A 448 -0.70 25.08 -17.96
CA SER A 448 -1.30 24.02 -18.79
C SER A 448 -1.77 24.52 -20.16
N GLY A 449 -1.68 25.83 -20.41
CA GLY A 449 -2.10 26.44 -21.67
C GLY A 449 -1.16 26.13 -22.83
N ILE A 450 -1.70 26.10 -24.04
CA ILE A 450 -0.94 25.98 -25.29
C ILE A 450 -0.75 27.39 -25.84
N PHE A 451 0.49 27.77 -26.11
CA PHE A 451 0.86 29.11 -26.56
C PHE A 451 1.41 29.09 -27.98
N ASP A 452 1.21 30.17 -28.72
CA ASP A 452 1.92 30.41 -29.97
C ASP A 452 3.31 31.00 -29.72
N ASN A 453 4.05 31.27 -30.81
CA ASN A 453 5.39 31.83 -30.76
C ASN A 453 5.46 33.28 -30.26
N THR A 454 4.31 33.92 -30.03
CA THR A 454 4.20 35.28 -29.48
C THR A 454 3.80 35.29 -28.00
N GLY A 455 3.45 34.13 -27.45
CA GLY A 455 2.99 33.97 -26.07
C GLY A 455 1.48 34.12 -25.89
N ASP A 456 0.75 34.29 -27.00
CA ASP A 456 -0.71 34.31 -27.01
C ASP A 456 -1.28 32.89 -27.02
N SER A 457 -2.54 32.75 -26.64
CA SER A 457 -3.23 31.45 -26.64
C SER A 457 -3.32 30.89 -28.05
N TYR A 458 -2.87 29.64 -28.21
CA TYR A 458 -2.79 29.00 -29.51
C TYR A 458 -4.20 28.76 -30.10
N ASN A 459 -4.40 29.20 -31.35
CA ASN A 459 -5.65 28.94 -32.06
C ASN A 459 -5.68 27.50 -32.62
N ILE A 460 -6.42 26.63 -31.93
CA ILE A 460 -6.56 25.21 -32.23
C ILE A 460 -7.12 24.96 -33.65
N THR A 461 -7.95 25.86 -34.18
CA THR A 461 -8.52 25.78 -35.54
C THR A 461 -7.45 25.81 -36.63
N LYS A 462 -6.21 26.23 -36.34
CA LYS A 462 -5.11 26.21 -37.32
C LYS A 462 -4.54 24.79 -37.56
N VAL A 463 -4.86 23.83 -36.69
CA VAL A 463 -4.38 22.43 -36.75
C VAL A 463 -5.44 21.48 -37.30
N MET A 464 -6.72 21.84 -37.17
CA MET A 464 -7.84 21.17 -37.84
C MET A 464 -7.84 21.50 -39.32
#